data_AF-A0A8D0KMH1-F1
#
_entry.id   AF-A0A8D0KMH1-F1
#
_cell.length_a   1.000
_cell.length_b   1.000
_cell.length_c   1.000
_cell.angle_alpha   90.00
_cell.angle_beta   90.00
_cell.angle_gamma   90.00
#
_symmetry.space_group_name_H-M   'P 1'
#
loop_
_entity.id
_entity.type
_entity.pdbx_description
1 polymer ?
#
loop_
_entity_poly.entity_id
_entity_poly.type
_entity_poly.pdbx_seq_one_letter_code
_entity_poly.pdbx_strand_id
1 'polypeptide(L)'
;MKDPKDRFLFIDGSLYGHSITLANVYGPNSDQINFLHNIFQKLTSFSSGDILLAGDLNTVVANHIDRSRLKVVKNKNRTKDAQKLFDKFGLTDSFRSMHPSSHEYSFYSAQF
;
A
#
# COMPACT_ATOMS: atom_id res chain seq x y z
N MET A 1 1.56 9.81 -14.61
CA MET A 1 3.02 9.96 -14.35
C MET A 1 3.69 8.59 -14.40
N LYS A 2 4.81 8.44 -15.12
CA LYS A 2 5.59 7.18 -15.21
C LYS A 2 6.87 7.28 -14.38
N ASP A 3 7.18 6.24 -13.60
CA ASP A 3 8.40 6.15 -12.80
C ASP A 3 9.62 5.73 -13.63
N PRO A 4 10.80 6.38 -13.48
CA PRO A 4 12.04 5.93 -14.12
C PRO A 4 12.52 4.54 -13.70
N LYS A 5 12.05 4.01 -12.56
CA LYS A 5 12.39 2.67 -12.06
C LYS A 5 11.26 1.66 -12.27
N ASP A 6 10.25 2.02 -13.06
CA ASP A 6 9.04 1.23 -13.35
C ASP A 6 8.33 0.68 -12.10
N ARG A 7 8.37 1.41 -10.98
CA ARG A 7 7.74 1.01 -9.71
C ARG A 7 6.37 1.59 -9.47
N PHE A 8 5.95 2.57 -10.26
CA PHE A 8 4.61 3.09 -10.16
C PHE A 8 4.10 3.68 -11.47
N LEU A 9 2.78 3.65 -11.61
CA LEU A 9 2.04 4.30 -12.68
C LEU A 9 0.82 4.97 -12.06
N PHE A 10 0.71 6.29 -12.24
CA PHE A 10 -0.49 7.05 -11.86
C PHE A 10 -1.21 7.52 -13.11
N ILE A 11 -2.51 7.27 -13.15
CA ILE A 11 -3.44 7.69 -14.20
C ILE A 11 -4.53 8.50 -13.53
N ASP A 12 -4.78 9.69 -14.03
CA ASP A 12 -5.91 10.52 -13.61
C ASP A 12 -6.97 10.52 -14.71
N GLY A 13 -8.23 10.49 -14.32
CA GLY A 13 -9.34 10.47 -15.25
C GLY A 13 -10.67 10.75 -14.56
N SER A 14 -11.76 10.57 -15.29
CA SER A 14 -13.10 10.71 -14.75
C SER A 14 -13.95 9.48 -15.07
N LEU A 15 -14.80 9.11 -14.11
CA LEU A 15 -15.76 8.02 -14.24
C LEU A 15 -17.13 8.55 -13.79
N TYR A 16 -18.12 8.50 -14.69
CA TYR A 16 -19.46 9.06 -14.46
C TYR A 16 -19.46 10.52 -13.96
N GLY A 17 -18.48 11.33 -14.38
CA GLY A 17 -18.35 12.73 -13.96
C GLY A 17 -17.60 12.95 -12.64
N HIS A 18 -17.17 11.87 -11.96
CA HIS A 18 -16.33 11.95 -10.76
C HIS A 18 -14.86 11.81 -11.13
N SER A 19 -14.00 12.71 -10.66
CA SER A 19 -12.54 12.59 -10.82
C SER A 19 -12.00 11.43 -9.99
N ILE A 20 -11.25 10.54 -10.63
CA ILE A 20 -10.62 9.38 -9.99
C ILE A 20 -9.18 9.26 -10.46
N THR A 21 -8.28 9.06 -9.49
CA THR A 21 -6.88 8.74 -9.73
C THR A 21 -6.62 7.27 -9.43
N LEU A 22 -6.18 6.53 -10.44
CA LEU A 22 -5.73 5.14 -10.31
C LEU A 22 -4.21 5.11 -10.12
N ALA A 23 -3.76 4.43 -9.07
CA ALA A 23 -2.34 4.25 -8.78
C ALA A 23 -2.00 2.76 -8.69
N ASN A 24 -1.08 2.30 -9.54
CA ASN A 24 -0.47 0.98 -9.43
C ASN A 24 0.96 1.13 -8.90
N VAL A 25 1.31 0.40 -7.84
CA VAL A 25 2.61 0.53 -7.14
C VAL A 25 3.24 -0.84 -6.92
N TYR A 26 4.54 -0.93 -7.21
CA TYR A 26 5.41 -2.06 -6.90
C TYR A 26 6.49 -1.64 -5.89
N GLY A 27 6.33 -2.11 -4.67
CA GLY A 27 7.14 -1.77 -3.50
C GLY A 27 8.45 -2.56 -3.43
N PRO A 28 9.54 -1.95 -2.95
CA PRO A 28 10.81 -2.63 -2.79
C PRO A 28 10.80 -3.66 -1.65
N ASN A 29 11.74 -4.61 -1.67
CA ASN A 29 11.98 -5.54 -0.55
C ASN A 29 12.60 -4.87 0.69
N SER A 30 13.20 -3.68 0.52
CA SER A 30 13.88 -2.91 1.57
C SER A 30 13.36 -1.47 1.58
N ASP A 31 13.48 -0.78 2.71
CA ASP A 31 13.14 0.66 2.81
C ASP A 31 11.69 1.04 2.40
N GLN A 32 10.73 0.14 2.63
CA GLN A 32 9.33 0.28 2.23
C GLN A 32 8.65 1.52 2.84
N ILE A 33 8.98 1.90 4.08
CA ILE A 33 8.32 3.04 4.74
C ILE A 33 8.66 4.37 4.08
N ASN A 34 9.95 4.62 3.82
CA ASN A 34 10.37 5.82 3.10
C ASN A 34 9.84 5.81 1.67
N PHE A 35 9.86 4.65 1.02
CA PHE A 35 9.26 4.48 -0.30
C PHE A 35 7.77 4.84 -0.30
N LEU A 36 6.96 4.26 0.60
CA LEU A 36 5.53 4.55 0.70
C LEU A 36 5.27 6.01 1.01
N HIS A 37 6.00 6.62 1.94
CA HIS A 37 5.85 8.04 2.24
C HIS A 37 6.06 8.91 0.99
N ASN A 38 7.14 8.67 0.24
CA ASN A 38 7.44 9.42 -0.98
C ASN A 38 6.40 9.19 -2.08
N ILE A 39 5.90 7.97 -2.22
CA ILE A 39 4.86 7.62 -3.20
C ILE A 39 3.53 8.25 -2.84
N PHE A 40 3.12 8.22 -1.57
CA PHE A 40 1.87 8.81 -1.13
C PHE A 40 1.90 10.33 -1.27
N GLN A 41 3.01 10.99 -0.92
CA GLN A 41 3.18 12.43 -1.19
C GLN A 41 2.99 12.76 -2.67
N LYS A 42 3.68 12.03 -3.56
CA LYS A 42 3.55 12.24 -5.01
C LYS A 42 2.14 11.97 -5.52
N LEU A 43 1.49 10.92 -5.01
CA LEU A 43 0.15 10.55 -5.40
C LEU A 43 -0.86 11.61 -4.99
N THR A 44 -0.82 12.08 -3.74
CA THR A 44 -1.70 13.16 -3.24
C THR A 44 -1.49 14.47 -4.01
N SER A 45 -0.25 14.79 -4.41
CA SER A 45 0.00 15.97 -5.25
C SER A 45 -0.45 15.80 -6.70
N PHE A 46 -0.54 14.57 -7.21
CA PHE A 46 -0.95 14.27 -8.58
C PHE A 46 -2.48 14.12 -8.72
N SER A 47 -3.15 13.66 -7.67
CA SER A 47 -4.56 13.29 -7.72
C SER A 47 -5.51 14.49 -7.81
N SER A 48 -6.56 14.38 -8.64
CA SER A 48 -7.60 15.40 -8.78
C SER A 48 -8.95 15.02 -8.14
N GLY A 49 -9.03 13.87 -7.48
CA GLY A 49 -10.24 13.36 -6.82
C GLY A 49 -9.97 12.12 -5.97
N ASP A 50 -10.88 11.15 -6.01
CA ASP A 50 -10.75 9.92 -5.22
C ASP A 50 -9.58 9.07 -5.70
N ILE A 51 -8.85 8.45 -4.76
CA ILE A 51 -7.67 7.64 -5.05
C ILE A 51 -8.00 6.17 -4.91
N LEU A 52 -7.75 5.39 -5.96
CA LEU A 52 -7.68 3.94 -5.89
C LEU A 52 -6.23 3.48 -6.04
N LEU A 53 -5.63 3.07 -4.93
CA LEU A 53 -4.27 2.52 -4.87
C LEU A 53 -4.32 0.99 -4.89
N ALA A 54 -3.55 0.39 -5.79
CA ALA A 54 -3.38 -1.05 -5.90
C ALA A 54 -1.92 -1.42 -6.22
N GLY A 55 -1.64 -2.72 -6.19
CA GLY A 55 -0.34 -3.29 -6.53
C GLY A 55 0.27 -4.09 -5.38
N ASP A 56 1.55 -4.44 -5.53
CA ASP A 56 2.31 -5.14 -4.49
C ASP A 56 3.13 -4.12 -3.71
N LEU A 57 2.62 -3.68 -2.55
CA LEU A 57 3.33 -2.73 -1.69
C LEU A 57 4.49 -3.36 -0.92
N ASN A 58 4.62 -4.69 -0.96
CA ASN A 58 5.61 -5.48 -0.23
C ASN A 58 5.65 -5.16 1.27
N THR A 59 4.53 -4.69 1.82
CA THR A 59 4.40 -4.15 3.17
C THR A 59 3.21 -4.81 3.84
N VAL A 60 3.31 -5.05 5.15
CA VAL A 60 2.18 -5.55 5.94
C VAL A 60 1.66 -4.48 6.87
N VAL A 61 0.34 -4.29 6.80
CA VAL A 61 -0.41 -3.21 7.43
C VAL A 61 -1.04 -3.68 8.76
N ALA A 62 -1.52 -4.92 8.83
CA ALA A 62 -2.05 -5.55 10.04
C ALA A 62 -1.26 -6.82 10.40
N ASN A 63 -0.16 -6.66 11.15
CA ASN A 63 0.81 -7.73 11.44
C ASN A 63 0.23 -8.98 12.14
N HIS A 64 -0.93 -8.88 12.79
CA HIS A 64 -1.55 -9.99 13.50
C HIS A 64 -2.36 -10.93 12.59
N ILE A 65 -2.78 -10.47 11.42
CA ILE A 65 -3.71 -11.18 10.51
C ILE A 65 -3.18 -11.29 9.07
N ASP A 66 -2.28 -10.40 8.64
CA ASP A 66 -1.74 -10.36 7.27
C ASP A 66 -0.51 -11.27 7.06
N ARG A 67 -0.07 -12.01 8.09
CA ARG A 67 1.04 -12.96 7.97
C ARG A 67 0.79 -14.22 8.81
N SER A 68 1.15 -15.38 8.25
CA SER A 68 1.00 -16.69 8.90
C SER A 68 2.06 -16.98 9.97
N ARG A 69 3.28 -16.43 9.86
CA ARG A 69 4.38 -16.64 10.81
C ARG A 69 4.63 -15.37 11.65
N LEU A 70 4.33 -15.44 12.95
CA LEU A 70 4.64 -14.40 13.94
C LEU A 70 6.11 -14.41 14.41
N LYS A 71 7.01 -15.17 13.76
CA LYS A 71 8.42 -15.36 14.20
C LYS A 71 9.08 -14.00 14.44
N VAL A 72 9.52 -13.80 15.69
CA VAL A 72 10.32 -12.68 16.24
C VAL A 72 10.24 -11.45 15.37
N VAL A 73 9.24 -10.61 15.64
CA VAL A 73 8.98 -9.41 14.87
C VAL A 73 10.19 -8.45 14.95
N LYS A 74 11.17 -8.62 14.06
CA LYS A 74 12.29 -7.68 13.92
C LYS A 74 11.79 -6.26 13.59
N ASN A 75 10.58 -6.15 13.03
CA ASN A 75 10.04 -4.93 12.44
C ASN A 75 8.64 -4.55 12.96
N LYS A 76 8.35 -4.67 14.29
CA LYS A 76 7.04 -4.24 14.86
C LYS A 76 6.74 -2.77 14.53
N ASN A 77 7.78 -1.95 14.53
CA ASN A 77 7.69 -0.53 14.24
C ASN A 77 7.24 -0.30 12.79
N ARG A 78 7.72 -1.10 11.84
CA ARG A 78 7.43 -0.93 10.42
C ARG A 78 5.94 -1.04 10.10
N THR A 79 5.23 -2.02 10.64
CA THR A 79 3.79 -2.14 10.38
C THR A 79 3.00 -0.99 11.01
N LYS A 80 3.37 -0.56 12.22
CA LYS A 80 2.76 0.62 12.83
C LYS A 80 3.03 1.89 12.02
N ASP A 81 4.24 2.05 11.51
CA ASP A 81 4.63 3.19 10.70
C ASP A 81 3.92 3.19 9.35
N ALA A 82 3.73 2.01 8.74
CA ALA A 82 2.91 1.86 7.54
C ALA A 82 1.48 2.31 7.84
N GLN A 83 0.82 1.78 8.87
CA GLN A 83 -0.54 2.19 9.25
C GLN A 83 -0.64 3.71 9.46
N LYS A 84 0.31 4.31 10.18
CA LYS A 84 0.35 5.77 10.36
C LYS A 84 0.47 6.53 9.04
N LEU A 85 1.17 6.00 8.04
CA LEU A 85 1.21 6.61 6.72
C LEU A 85 -0.15 6.52 6.04
N PHE A 86 -0.79 5.35 6.03
CA PHE A 86 -2.15 5.20 5.49
C PHE A 86 -3.11 6.21 6.15
N ASP A 87 -3.12 6.27 7.48
CA ASP A 87 -3.95 7.22 8.24
C ASP A 87 -3.61 8.68 7.90
N LYS A 88 -2.31 9.04 7.84
CA LYS A 88 -1.84 10.39 7.51
C LYS A 88 -2.30 10.87 6.14
N PHE A 89 -2.38 9.98 5.16
CA PHE A 89 -2.79 10.29 3.79
C PHE A 89 -4.27 9.98 3.52
N GLY A 90 -5.05 9.60 4.54
CA GLY A 90 -6.46 9.29 4.40
C GLY A 90 -6.74 8.06 3.53
N LEU A 91 -5.77 7.14 3.42
CA LEU A 91 -5.90 5.91 2.65
C LEU A 91 -6.37 4.78 3.58
N THR A 92 -7.36 4.03 3.12
CA THR A 92 -7.91 2.88 3.86
C THR A 92 -7.70 1.60 3.08
N ASP A 93 -7.34 0.52 3.77
CA ASP A 93 -7.27 -0.83 3.19
C ASP A 93 -8.69 -1.39 3.00
N SER A 94 -9.14 -1.46 1.74
CA SER A 94 -10.47 -1.90 1.37
C SER A 94 -10.74 -3.36 1.75
N PHE A 95 -9.74 -4.24 1.63
CA PHE A 95 -9.88 -5.64 2.02
C PHE A 95 -10.10 -5.74 3.53
N ARG A 96 -9.33 -4.99 4.33
CA ARG A 96 -9.47 -5.00 5.79
C ARG A 96 -10.74 -4.33 6.29
N SER A 97 -11.26 -3.33 5.57
CA SER A 97 -12.58 -2.78 5.87
C SER A 97 -13.70 -3.80 5.70
N MET A 98 -13.65 -4.65 4.66
CA MET A 98 -14.67 -5.68 4.40
C MET A 98 -14.45 -6.96 5.21
N HIS A 99 -13.19 -7.30 5.48
CA HIS A 99 -12.77 -8.56 6.11
C HIS A 99 -11.82 -8.30 7.29
N PRO A 100 -12.30 -7.68 8.37
CA PRO A 100 -11.45 -7.19 9.46
C PRO A 100 -10.70 -8.28 10.22
N SER A 101 -11.21 -9.52 10.23
CA SER A 101 -10.63 -10.65 10.97
C SER A 101 -10.16 -11.82 10.09
N SER A 102 -10.29 -11.72 8.76
CA SER A 102 -9.92 -12.83 7.86
C SER A 102 -8.41 -13.02 7.76
N HIS A 103 -7.96 -14.28 7.81
CA HIS A 103 -6.55 -14.65 7.63
C HIS A 103 -6.28 -15.06 6.18
N GLU A 104 -6.26 -14.10 5.27
CA GLU A 104 -5.98 -14.29 3.85
C GLU A 104 -4.64 -13.63 3.47
N TYR A 105 -3.94 -14.23 2.52
CA TYR A 105 -2.57 -13.87 2.15
C TYR A 105 -2.41 -13.80 0.63
N SER A 106 -1.62 -12.85 0.15
CA SER A 106 -1.36 -12.65 -1.29
C SER A 106 -0.02 -13.20 -1.76
N PHE A 107 0.85 -13.65 -0.84
CA PHE A 107 2.20 -14.11 -1.16
C PHE A 107 2.62 -15.31 -0.31
N TYR A 108 3.32 -16.26 -0.92
CA TYR A 108 3.94 -17.41 -0.25
C TYR A 108 5.46 -17.37 -0.40
N SER A 109 6.17 -17.43 0.73
CA SER A 109 7.63 -17.57 0.74
C SER A 109 8.00 -19.04 0.83
N ALA A 110 8.43 -19.62 -0.29
CA ALA A 110 9.09 -20.92 -0.32
C ALA A 110 10.51 -20.76 0.22
N GLN A 111 10.70 -20.86 1.54
CA GLN A 111 12.03 -21.00 2.13
C GLN A 111 12.50 -22.44 1.91
N PHE A 112 13.50 -22.63 1.05
CA PHE A 112 14.47 -23.72 1.15
C PHE A 112 15.58 -23.31 2.11
#